data_AF-A0A0F5IHU4-F1
#
_entry.id   AF-A0A0F5IHU4-F1
#
_cell.length_a   1.000
_cell.length_b   1.000
_cell.length_c   1.000
_cell.angle_alpha   90.00
_cell.angle_beta   90.00
_cell.angle_gamma   90.00
#
_symmetry.space_group_name_H-M   'P 1'
#
loop_
_entity.id
_entity.type
_entity.pdbx_description
1 polymer ?
#
loop_
_entity_poly.entity_id
_entity_poly.type
_entity_poly.pdbx_seq_one_letter_code
_entity_poly.pdbx_strand_id
1 'polypeptide(L)'
;MKKTAKFSAFILFIFLGSLPLTSFSQSRPYSVTGKLLDAETKQPIEYASVAIFKLPDSTLVTGVSTNGQGVFTINNLGNGRYFLRSSFVGYKNGIKQFEINGSNVKLTEPIHLQPAALSIGEVTVTGTRSEKQQSVEKTTINVAKNIAAVSGNITDVLKGQAGINIDNEENIYVRGNKNTLVLMDGVPTTLSSLNSIPASNVENIEIITNPDVKYDAEGTGGIINIVTKRRGEAGFSGRVMLNYNFGNSVNGGLNLHYSKGIWDFDFGYNGKYDKYDINSTLDRFLYSDEIRVQQEMLSRQLSTSHTGTFMMAVRPSKKDVISLGLKGVLPELHNKQSIIGTQTDNTNTVTHFNRLNDIDHLRRMFETTFSYKHIFEKGKHELSFDASYSRNRGRRPA
;
A
#
# COMPACT_ATOMS: atom_id res chain seq x y z
N MET A 1 46.31 64.82 -49.56
CA MET A 1 47.27 63.98 -48.81
C MET A 1 47.45 62.65 -49.53
N LYS A 2 48.71 62.34 -49.92
CA LYS A 2 49.38 61.04 -50.23
C LYS A 2 48.52 59.82 -50.67
N LYS A 3 48.60 59.39 -51.95
CA LYS A 3 49.53 58.43 -52.62
C LYS A 3 49.25 56.93 -52.40
N THR A 4 48.66 56.31 -53.43
CA THR A 4 48.98 55.02 -54.11
C THR A 4 49.79 53.92 -53.41
N ALA A 5 49.30 52.66 -53.44
CA ALA A 5 49.85 51.54 -54.24
C ALA A 5 49.35 50.14 -53.77
N LYS A 6 49.29 49.20 -54.72
CA LYS A 6 48.88 47.79 -54.65
C LYS A 6 49.79 46.94 -53.77
N PHE A 7 49.30 45.80 -53.25
CA PHE A 7 50.09 44.56 -53.22
C PHE A 7 49.22 43.30 -53.25
N SER A 8 49.73 42.32 -53.99
CA SER A 8 49.16 41.03 -54.35
C SER A 8 49.71 39.93 -53.43
N ALA A 9 49.01 38.80 -53.39
CA ALA A 9 49.52 37.45 -53.05
C ALA A 9 50.11 37.22 -51.64
N PHE A 10 49.41 36.40 -50.83
CA PHE A 10 49.99 35.13 -50.35
C PHE A 10 48.90 34.21 -49.81
N ILE A 11 48.36 33.40 -50.72
CA ILE A 11 47.82 32.07 -50.41
C ILE A 11 49.04 31.21 -50.06
N LEU A 12 49.32 30.96 -48.78
CA LEU A 12 49.97 29.75 -48.25
C LEU A 12 50.16 29.91 -46.73
N PHE A 13 50.09 28.79 -46.00
CA PHE A 13 50.42 28.65 -44.57
C PHE A 13 49.36 29.16 -43.57
N ILE A 14 48.33 28.34 -43.32
CA ILE A 14 47.99 27.72 -42.02
C ILE A 14 46.84 26.75 -42.33
N PHE A 15 47.18 25.67 -43.04
CA PHE A 15 46.32 24.49 -43.21
C PHE A 15 47.17 23.25 -42.93
N LEU A 16 47.92 23.29 -41.84
CA LEU A 16 48.76 22.21 -41.33
C LEU A 16 48.57 22.18 -39.82
N GLY A 17 47.61 21.37 -39.34
CA GLY A 17 47.40 21.24 -37.89
C GLY A 17 46.02 20.82 -37.41
N SER A 18 45.32 19.94 -38.12
CA SER A 18 44.30 19.09 -37.47
C SER A 18 44.10 17.82 -38.29
N LEU A 19 45.07 16.90 -38.18
CA LEU A 19 44.84 15.51 -38.49
C LEU A 19 43.78 14.98 -37.51
N PRO A 20 42.59 14.53 -37.95
CA PRO A 20 41.78 13.69 -37.12
C PRO A 20 42.56 12.39 -36.92
N LEU A 21 43.02 12.14 -35.70
CA LEU A 21 43.40 10.80 -35.26
C LEU A 21 42.16 9.92 -35.48
N THR A 22 42.13 9.22 -36.60
CA THR A 22 41.22 8.11 -36.82
C THR A 22 41.55 7.10 -35.73
N SER A 23 40.76 7.13 -34.67
CA SER A 23 40.73 6.04 -33.70
C SER A 23 40.36 4.80 -34.51
N PHE A 24 41.34 3.92 -34.74
CA PHE A 24 41.08 2.56 -35.18
C PHE A 24 40.07 1.99 -34.19
N SER A 25 38.81 1.90 -34.63
CA SER A 25 37.81 1.08 -33.96
C SER A 25 38.45 -0.30 -33.84
N GLN A 26 38.80 -0.69 -32.61
CA GLN A 26 39.33 -2.02 -32.32
C GLN A 26 38.32 -3.00 -32.90
N SER A 27 38.67 -3.62 -34.03
CA SER A 27 37.87 -4.68 -34.60
C SER A 27 37.70 -5.71 -33.49
N ARG A 28 36.46 -6.03 -33.15
CA ARG A 28 36.13 -7.06 -32.19
C ARG A 28 35.68 -8.30 -32.98
N PRO A 29 36.56 -9.00 -33.72
CA PRO A 29 36.13 -10.02 -34.67
C PRO A 29 35.69 -11.32 -33.98
N TYR A 30 35.88 -11.45 -32.67
CA TYR A 30 35.74 -12.73 -31.99
C TYR A 30 34.30 -12.97 -31.52
N SER A 31 33.96 -14.25 -31.42
CA SER A 31 32.67 -14.72 -30.95
C SER A 31 32.84 -15.80 -29.88
N VAL A 32 31.81 -15.95 -29.06
CA VAL A 32 31.65 -17.10 -28.17
C VAL A 32 30.36 -17.83 -28.48
N THR A 33 30.43 -19.16 -28.58
CA THR A 33 29.27 -20.03 -28.81
C THR A 33 29.18 -21.10 -27.72
N GLY A 34 27.97 -21.40 -27.26
CA GLY A 34 27.71 -22.45 -26.27
C GLY A 34 26.27 -22.92 -26.30
N LYS A 35 25.97 -23.89 -25.43
CA LYS A 35 24.62 -24.49 -25.27
C LYS A 35 24.19 -24.45 -23.81
N LEU A 36 22.92 -24.14 -23.55
CA LEU A 36 22.30 -24.22 -22.22
C LEU A 36 21.38 -25.44 -22.17
N LEU A 37 21.55 -26.23 -21.12
CA LEU A 37 20.70 -27.40 -20.83
C LEU A 37 20.15 -27.31 -19.42
N ASP A 38 18.98 -27.89 -19.20
CA ASP A 38 18.47 -28.20 -17.86
C ASP A 38 19.41 -29.21 -17.19
N ALA A 39 19.77 -28.93 -15.93
CA ALA A 39 20.65 -29.81 -15.14
C ALA A 39 20.02 -31.19 -14.85
N GLU A 40 18.70 -31.24 -14.67
CA GLU A 40 17.92 -32.44 -14.33
C GLU A 40 17.44 -33.16 -15.60
N THR A 41 16.69 -32.49 -16.46
CA THR A 41 16.04 -33.14 -17.61
C THR A 41 16.96 -33.30 -18.82
N LYS A 42 18.13 -32.64 -18.81
CA LYS A 42 19.08 -32.53 -19.94
C LYS A 42 18.49 -31.93 -21.22
N GLN A 43 17.28 -31.38 -21.16
CA GLN A 43 16.64 -30.74 -22.29
C GLN A 43 17.26 -29.35 -22.58
N PRO A 44 17.28 -28.91 -23.84
CA PRO A 44 17.72 -27.55 -24.17
C PRO A 44 16.84 -26.47 -23.55
N ILE A 45 17.47 -25.41 -23.05
CA ILE A 45 16.73 -24.24 -22.52
C ILE A 45 16.68 -23.17 -23.60
N GLU A 46 15.51 -23.06 -24.22
CA GLU A 46 15.21 -22.08 -25.25
C GLU A 46 14.94 -20.69 -24.67
N TYR A 47 15.24 -19.63 -25.42
CA TYR A 47 14.97 -18.23 -25.04
C TYR A 47 15.60 -17.76 -23.71
N ALA A 48 16.63 -18.45 -23.22
CA ALA A 48 17.41 -18.05 -22.05
C ALA A 48 18.30 -16.85 -22.38
N SER A 49 18.35 -15.87 -21.47
CA SER A 49 19.20 -14.69 -21.61
C SER A 49 20.64 -15.03 -21.24
N VAL A 50 21.59 -14.76 -22.14
CA VAL A 50 23.03 -14.93 -21.92
C VAL A 50 23.71 -13.59 -22.11
N ALA A 51 24.27 -13.05 -21.03
CA ALA A 51 24.97 -11.76 -21.03
C ALA A 51 26.46 -11.95 -20.72
N ILE A 52 27.34 -11.20 -21.38
CA ILE A 52 28.79 -11.21 -21.18
C ILE A 52 29.23 -9.96 -20.44
N PHE A 53 30.10 -10.16 -19.46
CA PHE A 53 30.71 -9.13 -18.65
C PHE A 53 32.23 -9.24 -18.71
N LYS A 54 32.95 -8.10 -18.66
CA LYS A 54 34.41 -8.10 -18.55
C LYS A 54 34.86 -8.35 -17.12
N LEU A 55 36.02 -9.01 -16.97
CA LEU A 55 36.73 -9.09 -15.70
C LEU A 55 37.90 -8.08 -15.70
N PRO A 56 38.15 -7.36 -14.58
CA PRO A 56 37.54 -7.53 -13.26
C PRO A 56 36.32 -6.63 -12.97
N ASP A 57 36.05 -5.61 -13.79
CA ASP A 57 35.11 -4.53 -13.47
C ASP A 57 33.62 -4.89 -13.61
N SER A 58 33.31 -6.10 -14.09
CA SER A 58 31.94 -6.58 -14.34
C SER A 58 31.12 -5.66 -15.25
N THR A 59 31.78 -4.93 -16.16
CA THR A 59 31.10 -4.09 -17.14
C THR A 59 30.36 -4.97 -18.16
N LEU A 60 29.09 -4.67 -18.40
CA LEU A 60 28.28 -5.36 -19.40
C LEU A 60 28.83 -5.06 -20.80
N VAL A 61 29.12 -6.10 -21.57
CA VAL A 61 29.61 -5.97 -22.95
C VAL A 61 28.45 -6.05 -23.92
N THR A 62 27.68 -7.14 -23.86
CA THR A 62 26.55 -7.44 -24.76
C THR A 62 25.83 -8.70 -24.25
N GLY A 63 24.70 -9.07 -24.86
CA GLY A 63 23.98 -10.30 -24.58
C GLY A 63 23.05 -10.72 -25.71
N VAL A 64 22.65 -11.99 -25.69
CA VAL A 64 21.72 -12.62 -26.66
C VAL A 64 20.79 -13.58 -25.95
N SER A 65 19.74 -14.03 -26.63
CA SER A 65 18.90 -15.16 -26.21
C SER A 65 19.34 -16.47 -26.87
N THR A 66 19.17 -17.61 -26.19
CA THR A 66 19.32 -18.92 -26.83
C THR A 66 18.22 -19.17 -27.86
N ASN A 67 18.54 -19.97 -28.88
CA ASN A 67 17.58 -20.43 -29.89
C ASN A 67 16.77 -21.66 -29.42
N GLY A 68 15.92 -22.21 -30.30
CA GLY A 68 15.11 -23.39 -30.03
C GLY A 68 15.88 -24.70 -29.77
N GLN A 69 17.21 -24.69 -29.88
CA GLN A 69 18.07 -25.81 -29.47
C GLN A 69 18.94 -25.47 -28.26
N GLY A 70 18.63 -24.39 -27.54
CA GLY A 70 19.38 -23.90 -26.39
C GLY A 70 20.78 -23.36 -26.74
N VAL A 71 21.08 -23.13 -28.02
CA VAL A 71 22.38 -22.64 -28.49
C VAL A 71 22.38 -21.11 -28.52
N PHE A 72 23.48 -20.50 -28.08
CA PHE A 72 23.73 -19.06 -28.21
C PHE A 72 25.06 -18.80 -28.93
N THR A 73 25.10 -17.71 -29.70
CA THR A 73 26.33 -17.18 -30.31
C THR A 73 26.36 -15.67 -30.08
N ILE A 74 27.42 -15.20 -29.43
CA ILE A 74 27.63 -13.77 -29.17
C ILE A 74 28.86 -13.33 -29.96
N ASN A 75 28.65 -12.38 -30.87
CA ASN A 75 29.69 -11.83 -31.75
C ASN A 75 30.22 -10.51 -31.18
N ASN A 76 31.18 -9.92 -31.88
CA ASN A 76 31.71 -8.58 -31.61
C ASN A 76 32.48 -8.47 -30.28
N LEU A 77 33.27 -9.49 -29.95
CA LEU A 77 34.14 -9.54 -28.76
C LEU A 77 35.61 -9.30 -29.12
N GLY A 78 36.31 -8.57 -28.24
CA GLY A 78 37.77 -8.37 -28.34
C GLY A 78 38.53 -9.35 -27.46
N ASN A 79 39.86 -9.40 -27.58
CA ASN A 79 40.70 -10.18 -26.67
C ASN A 79 40.51 -9.72 -25.22
N GLY A 80 40.52 -10.67 -24.28
CA GLY A 80 40.36 -10.39 -22.86
C GLY A 80 39.65 -11.49 -22.09
N ARG A 81 39.53 -11.28 -20.77
CA ARG A 81 38.87 -12.19 -19.83
C ARG A 81 37.44 -11.74 -19.58
N TYR A 82 36.53 -12.69 -19.67
CA TYR A 82 35.10 -12.45 -19.55
C TYR A 82 34.47 -13.47 -18.62
N PHE A 83 33.29 -13.12 -18.10
CA PHE A 83 32.34 -14.11 -17.61
C PHE A 83 31.00 -13.92 -18.29
N LEU A 84 30.36 -15.02 -18.63
CA LEU A 84 28.97 -15.02 -19.06
C LEU A 84 28.08 -15.32 -17.85
N ARG A 85 26.91 -14.69 -17.83
CA ARG A 85 25.80 -14.98 -16.92
C ARG A 85 24.60 -15.38 -17.75
N SER A 86 24.14 -16.60 -17.51
CA SER A 86 22.96 -17.21 -18.13
C SER A 86 21.80 -17.18 -17.15
N SER A 87 20.65 -16.68 -17.57
CA SER A 87 19.44 -16.60 -16.74
C SER A 87 18.19 -16.95 -17.54
N PHE A 88 17.32 -17.76 -16.93
CA PHE A 88 16.00 -18.08 -17.46
C PHE A 88 15.00 -18.18 -16.30
N VAL A 89 13.74 -17.83 -16.54
CA VAL A 89 12.71 -17.83 -15.50
C VAL A 89 12.56 -19.23 -14.92
N GLY A 90 12.58 -19.34 -13.59
CA GLY A 90 12.48 -20.63 -12.89
C GLY A 90 13.81 -21.37 -12.70
N TYR A 91 14.95 -20.79 -13.10
CA TYR A 91 16.28 -21.39 -12.95
C TYR A 91 17.23 -20.51 -12.12
N LYS A 92 18.21 -21.13 -11.45
CA LYS A 92 19.32 -20.39 -10.85
C LYS A 92 20.25 -19.87 -11.95
N ASN A 93 20.80 -18.67 -11.77
CA ASN A 93 21.74 -18.08 -12.72
C ASN A 93 23.00 -18.95 -12.87
N GLY A 94 23.35 -19.29 -14.11
CA GLY A 94 24.60 -19.96 -14.44
C GLY A 94 25.70 -18.93 -14.71
N ILE A 95 26.90 -19.15 -14.17
CA ILE A 95 28.06 -18.29 -14.41
C ILE A 95 29.19 -19.15 -14.99
N LYS A 96 29.80 -18.70 -16.08
CA LYS A 96 30.97 -19.35 -16.67
C LYS A 96 32.01 -18.32 -17.10
N GLN A 97 33.25 -18.50 -16.67
CA GLN A 97 34.37 -17.66 -17.09
C GLN A 97 35.03 -18.25 -18.35
N PHE A 98 35.51 -17.36 -19.23
CA PHE A 98 36.28 -17.73 -20.40
C PHE A 98 37.19 -16.58 -20.84
N GLU A 99 38.20 -16.90 -21.65
CA GLU A 99 39.17 -15.94 -22.17
C GLU A 99 39.22 -16.04 -23.69
N ILE A 100 39.29 -14.88 -24.35
CA ILE A 100 39.51 -14.77 -25.79
C ILE A 100 40.96 -14.35 -26.00
N ASN A 101 41.74 -15.23 -26.62
CA ASN A 101 43.12 -14.98 -27.01
C ASN A 101 43.30 -15.30 -28.50
N GLY A 102 42.97 -14.34 -29.36
CA GLY A 102 43.23 -14.40 -30.79
C GLY A 102 42.30 -15.28 -31.61
N SER A 103 41.30 -15.94 -31.01
CA SER A 103 40.40 -16.87 -31.70
C SER A 103 38.99 -16.93 -31.08
N ASN A 104 38.02 -17.43 -31.86
CA ASN A 104 36.65 -17.65 -31.38
C ASN A 104 36.62 -18.75 -30.31
N VAL A 105 35.76 -18.58 -29.31
CA VAL A 105 35.61 -19.53 -28.20
C VAL A 105 34.35 -20.37 -28.42
N LYS A 106 34.51 -21.69 -28.49
CA LYS A 106 33.37 -22.63 -28.45
C LYS A 106 33.41 -23.38 -27.13
N LEU A 107 32.38 -23.21 -26.31
CA LEU A 107 32.24 -23.97 -25.06
C LEU A 107 31.92 -25.43 -25.43
N THR A 108 32.81 -26.34 -25.04
CA THR A 108 32.67 -27.78 -25.30
C THR A 108 31.60 -28.40 -24.41
N GLU A 109 31.55 -27.97 -23.15
CA GLU A 109 30.54 -28.41 -22.19
C GLU A 109 29.33 -27.47 -22.17
N PRO A 110 28.10 -28.02 -22.16
CA PRO A 110 26.91 -27.22 -21.98
C PRO A 110 26.87 -26.59 -20.58
N ILE A 111 26.30 -25.39 -20.50
CA ILE A 111 26.03 -24.73 -19.23
C ILE A 111 24.72 -25.31 -18.69
N HIS A 112 24.83 -26.06 -17.60
CA HIS A 112 23.67 -26.62 -16.92
C HIS A 112 23.05 -25.58 -15.98
N LEU A 113 21.80 -25.21 -16.22
CA LEU A 113 21.03 -24.42 -15.27
C LEU A 113 20.26 -25.37 -14.36
N GLN A 114 20.44 -25.20 -13.05
CA GLN A 114 19.63 -25.90 -12.08
C GLN A 114 18.25 -25.23 -12.01
N PRO A 115 17.15 -26.01 -12.09
CA PRO A 115 15.85 -25.50 -11.70
C PRO A 115 15.98 -24.85 -10.32
N ALA A 116 15.53 -23.60 -10.22
CA ALA A 116 15.36 -23.02 -8.92
C ALA A 116 14.21 -23.80 -8.29
N ALA A 117 14.52 -24.69 -7.33
CA ALA A 117 13.56 -25.22 -6.39
C ALA A 117 13.02 -24.03 -5.57
N LEU A 118 12.18 -23.25 -6.21
CA LEU A 118 11.34 -22.31 -5.53
C LEU A 118 10.34 -23.20 -4.78
N SER A 119 10.42 -23.19 -3.46
CA SER A 119 9.25 -23.47 -2.64
C SER A 119 8.27 -22.32 -2.93
N ILE A 120 7.52 -22.45 -4.02
CA ILE A 120 6.50 -21.47 -4.40
C ILE A 120 5.21 -21.91 -3.71
N GLY A 121 4.86 -21.17 -2.67
CA GLY A 121 3.45 -20.80 -2.53
C GLY A 121 3.08 -20.00 -3.77
N GLU A 122 2.36 -20.66 -4.68
CA GLU A 122 1.57 -20.13 -5.79
C GLU A 122 2.12 -18.90 -6.57
N VAL A 123 2.54 -19.11 -7.83
CA VAL A 123 2.75 -18.02 -8.79
C VAL A 123 1.39 -17.49 -9.25
N THR A 124 0.93 -16.40 -8.63
CA THR A 124 -0.10 -15.56 -9.24
C THR A 124 0.54 -14.80 -10.40
N VAL A 125 -0.05 -14.87 -11.59
CA VAL A 125 0.30 -14.04 -12.75
C VAL A 125 0.26 -12.57 -12.33
N THR A 126 1.41 -11.92 -12.16
CA THR A 126 1.50 -10.50 -11.84
C THR A 126 1.25 -9.67 -13.09
N GLY A 127 -0.02 -9.51 -13.44
CA GLY A 127 -0.46 -8.25 -14.03
C GLY A 127 -0.31 -7.17 -12.96
N THR A 128 0.61 -6.23 -13.15
CA THR A 128 0.84 -5.14 -12.20
C THR A 128 -0.42 -4.26 -12.14
N ARG A 129 -1.33 -4.52 -11.17
CA ARG A 129 -2.46 -3.61 -10.94
C ARG A 129 -1.92 -2.29 -10.39
N SER A 130 -2.25 -1.19 -11.05
CA SER A 130 -1.85 0.16 -10.65
C SER A 130 -2.37 0.47 -9.24
N GLU A 131 -1.60 1.22 -8.44
CA GLU A 131 -1.99 1.67 -7.09
C GLU A 131 -3.33 2.41 -7.13
N LYS A 132 -3.54 3.22 -8.16
CA LYS A 132 -4.76 3.97 -8.41
C LYS A 132 -5.31 3.61 -9.78
N GLN A 133 -6.60 3.28 -9.83
CA GLN A 133 -7.38 3.11 -11.05
C GLN A 133 -8.56 4.08 -10.99
N GLN A 134 -8.59 5.06 -11.90
CA GLN A 134 -9.62 6.08 -11.94
C GLN A 134 -10.47 5.88 -13.20
N SER A 135 -11.77 5.63 -13.00
CA SER A 135 -12.79 5.71 -14.05
C SER A 135 -13.60 7.00 -13.87
N VAL A 136 -14.52 7.26 -14.80
CA VAL A 136 -15.41 8.44 -14.77
C VAL A 136 -16.28 8.45 -13.50
N GLU A 137 -16.65 7.27 -12.98
CA GLU A 137 -17.61 7.11 -11.89
C GLU A 137 -16.97 6.69 -10.56
N LYS A 138 -15.81 6.02 -10.61
CA LYS A 138 -15.20 5.32 -9.46
C LYS A 138 -13.68 5.44 -9.46
N THR A 139 -13.12 5.75 -8.30
CA THR A 139 -11.67 5.64 -8.03
C THR A 139 -11.43 4.42 -7.15
N THR A 140 -10.64 3.47 -7.63
CA THR A 140 -10.24 2.28 -6.88
C THR A 140 -8.78 2.40 -6.47
N ILE A 141 -8.53 2.23 -5.17
CA ILE A 141 -7.20 2.31 -4.57
C ILE A 141 -6.83 0.92 -4.08
N ASN A 142 -5.70 0.40 -4.54
CA ASN A 142 -5.19 -0.86 -4.02
C ASN A 142 -4.40 -0.61 -2.73
N VAL A 143 -4.97 -1.03 -1.59
CA VAL A 143 -4.40 -0.72 -0.28
C VAL A 143 -3.06 -1.43 -0.05
N ALA A 144 -2.87 -2.61 -0.64
CA ALA A 144 -1.64 -3.40 -0.51
C ALA A 144 -0.41 -2.73 -1.17
N LYS A 145 -0.61 -1.74 -2.05
CA LYS A 145 0.47 -0.98 -2.69
C LYS A 145 0.68 0.42 -2.12
N ASN A 146 -0.19 0.88 -1.24
CA ASN A 146 -0.07 2.21 -0.65
C ASN A 146 0.88 2.17 0.54
N ILE A 147 1.93 3.00 0.52
CA ILE A 147 2.94 3.01 1.58
C ILE A 147 2.38 3.41 2.95
N ALA A 148 1.29 4.18 3.00
CA ALA A 148 0.60 4.54 4.25
C ALA A 148 -0.14 3.34 4.89
N ALA A 149 -0.40 2.27 4.13
CA ALA A 149 -1.01 1.04 4.65
C ALA A 149 -0.02 0.14 5.42
N VAL A 150 1.28 0.42 5.33
CA VAL A 150 2.36 -0.36 5.97
C VAL A 150 2.43 -0.07 7.48
N SER A 151 1.99 1.12 7.92
CA SER A 151 2.03 1.54 9.34
C SER A 151 0.76 2.18 9.88
N GLY A 152 -0.26 2.43 9.04
CA GLY A 152 -1.43 3.24 9.39
C GLY A 152 -2.80 2.53 9.35
N ASN A 153 -3.82 3.27 9.77
CA ASN A 153 -5.22 2.88 9.71
C ASN A 153 -5.82 3.22 8.33
N ILE A 154 -7.00 2.66 8.01
CA ILE A 154 -7.74 2.95 6.76
C ILE A 154 -7.93 4.46 6.54
N THR A 155 -8.13 5.20 7.63
CA THR A 155 -8.27 6.66 7.65
C THR A 155 -7.03 7.39 7.14
N ASP A 156 -5.83 6.86 7.37
CA ASP A 156 -4.58 7.46 6.87
C ASP A 156 -4.44 7.27 5.36
N VAL A 157 -4.88 6.11 4.86
CA VAL A 157 -4.95 5.85 3.41
C VAL A 157 -5.99 6.77 2.75
N LEU A 158 -7.12 7.02 3.41
CA LEU A 158 -8.18 7.93 2.93
C LEU A 158 -7.76 9.40 2.94
N LYS A 159 -7.05 9.88 3.97
CA LYS A 159 -6.53 11.25 4.06
C LYS A 159 -5.58 11.61 2.92
N GLY A 160 -4.85 10.62 2.38
CA GLY A 160 -3.97 10.82 1.23
C GLY A 160 -4.68 10.95 -0.12
N GLN A 161 -6.01 10.80 -0.17
CA GLN A 161 -6.76 10.78 -1.43
C GLN A 161 -7.31 12.15 -1.81
N ALA A 162 -7.11 12.54 -3.08
CA ALA A 162 -7.65 13.78 -3.61
C ALA A 162 -9.18 13.81 -3.54
N GLY A 163 -9.74 14.88 -2.99
CA GLY A 163 -11.18 15.07 -2.83
C GLY A 163 -11.78 14.35 -1.63
N ILE A 164 -10.97 13.76 -0.75
CA ILE A 164 -11.41 13.28 0.56
C ILE A 164 -10.88 14.26 1.62
N ASN A 165 -11.76 14.78 2.46
CA ASN A 165 -11.39 15.50 3.67
C ASN A 165 -11.97 14.78 4.88
N ILE A 166 -11.24 14.76 5.98
CA ILE A 166 -11.70 14.21 7.25
C ILE A 166 -11.49 15.29 8.31
N ASP A 167 -12.56 15.70 8.98
CA ASP A 167 -12.48 16.71 10.04
C ASP A 167 -12.06 16.12 11.39
N ASN A 168 -11.87 16.99 12.39
CA ASN A 168 -11.48 16.60 13.74
C ASN A 168 -12.56 15.80 14.49
N GLU A 169 -13.77 15.72 13.94
CA GLU A 169 -14.91 14.98 14.47
C GLU A 169 -15.10 13.63 13.76
N GLU A 170 -14.14 13.22 12.92
CA GLU A 170 -14.16 11.99 12.13
C GLU A 170 -15.26 11.94 11.04
N ASN A 171 -15.78 13.08 10.59
CA ASN A 171 -16.68 13.12 9.44
C ASN A 171 -15.89 13.08 8.14
N ILE A 172 -16.33 12.27 7.18
CA ILE A 172 -15.72 12.18 5.85
C ILE A 172 -16.49 13.04 4.86
N TYR A 173 -15.77 13.89 4.15
CA TYR A 173 -16.29 14.70 3.08
C TYR A 173 -15.72 14.20 1.75
N VAL A 174 -16.60 13.82 0.83
CA VAL A 174 -16.24 13.51 -0.55
C VAL A 174 -16.57 14.74 -1.40
N ARG A 175 -15.55 15.36 -1.99
CA ARG A 175 -15.66 16.61 -2.79
C ARG A 175 -16.44 17.73 -2.09
N GLY A 176 -16.30 17.83 -0.77
CA GLY A 176 -16.96 18.85 0.05
C GLY A 176 -18.39 18.51 0.48
N ASN A 177 -18.94 17.35 0.09
CA ASN A 177 -20.24 16.90 0.57
C ASN A 177 -20.08 16.07 1.86
N LYS A 178 -20.83 16.46 2.90
CA LYS A 178 -20.83 15.83 4.23
C LYS A 178 -21.64 14.54 4.29
N ASN A 179 -22.61 14.35 3.40
CA ASN A 179 -23.48 13.16 3.40
C ASN A 179 -22.82 11.99 2.67
N THR A 180 -21.70 11.49 3.20
CA THR A 180 -20.93 10.38 2.61
C THR A 180 -21.38 9.05 3.21
N LEU A 181 -21.77 8.09 2.38
CA LEU A 181 -22.06 6.73 2.82
C LEU A 181 -20.77 5.90 2.83
N VAL A 182 -20.44 5.35 3.99
CA VAL A 182 -19.28 4.48 4.14
C VAL A 182 -19.76 3.03 4.20
N LEU A 183 -19.22 2.19 3.33
CA LEU A 183 -19.53 0.78 3.24
C LEU A 183 -18.27 -0.05 3.54
N MET A 184 -18.46 -1.24 4.11
CA MET A 184 -17.47 -2.30 4.17
C MET A 184 -18.06 -3.51 3.47
N ASP A 185 -17.42 -3.95 2.39
CA ASP A 185 -17.90 -5.02 1.51
C ASP A 185 -19.35 -4.84 1.04
N GLY A 186 -19.76 -3.58 0.85
CA GLY A 186 -21.12 -3.20 0.46
C GLY A 186 -22.09 -2.92 1.61
N VAL A 187 -21.68 -3.08 2.87
CA VAL A 187 -22.54 -2.90 4.06
C VAL A 187 -22.26 -1.56 4.76
N PRO A 188 -23.28 -0.72 5.06
CA PRO A 188 -23.10 0.56 5.76
C PRO A 188 -22.34 0.44 7.08
N THR A 189 -21.37 1.33 7.30
CA THR A 189 -20.53 1.37 8.50
C THR A 189 -20.14 2.80 8.87
N THR A 190 -19.44 2.97 9.99
CA THR A 190 -18.96 4.26 10.51
C THR A 190 -17.43 4.35 10.43
N LEU A 191 -16.86 5.56 10.35
CA LEU A 191 -15.41 5.74 10.27
C LEU A 191 -14.69 5.22 11.53
N SER A 192 -15.27 5.45 12.71
CA SER A 192 -14.78 4.91 13.98
C SER A 192 -14.74 3.38 14.00
N SER A 193 -15.64 2.74 13.26
CA SER A 193 -15.64 1.29 13.03
C SER A 193 -14.51 0.81 12.11
N LEU A 194 -14.11 1.61 11.13
CA LEU A 194 -13.01 1.31 10.20
C LEU A 194 -11.63 1.50 10.83
N ASN A 195 -11.47 2.43 11.77
CA ASN A 195 -10.23 2.64 12.52
C ASN A 195 -9.76 1.40 13.30
N SER A 196 -10.66 0.46 13.59
CA SER A 196 -10.35 -0.82 14.25
C SER A 196 -9.83 -1.91 13.31
N ILE A 197 -9.88 -1.69 11.99
CA ILE A 197 -9.48 -2.68 10.97
C ILE A 197 -8.11 -2.30 10.43
N PRO A 198 -7.08 -3.15 10.60
CA PRO A 198 -5.77 -2.91 10.01
C PRO A 198 -5.87 -2.77 8.48
N ALA A 199 -5.29 -1.71 7.90
CA ALA A 199 -5.33 -1.44 6.46
C ALA A 199 -4.84 -2.63 5.60
N SER A 200 -4.00 -3.47 6.18
CA SER A 200 -3.46 -4.67 5.54
C SER A 200 -4.47 -5.82 5.35
N ASN A 201 -5.63 -5.77 6.00
CA ASN A 201 -6.76 -6.68 5.76
C ASN A 201 -7.70 -6.17 4.63
N VAL A 202 -7.49 -4.94 4.15
CA VAL A 202 -8.23 -4.34 3.05
C VAL A 202 -7.55 -4.66 1.73
N GLU A 203 -8.33 -5.07 0.74
CA GLU A 203 -7.86 -5.29 -0.63
C GLU A 203 -7.86 -3.97 -1.40
N ASN A 204 -9.03 -3.34 -1.47
CA ASN A 204 -9.23 -2.11 -2.22
C ASN A 204 -10.15 -1.14 -1.46
N ILE A 205 -9.91 0.15 -1.65
CA ILE A 205 -10.85 1.21 -1.25
C ILE A 205 -11.46 1.78 -2.53
N GLU A 206 -12.78 1.80 -2.58
CA GLU A 206 -13.54 2.25 -3.73
C GLU A 206 -14.25 3.56 -3.37
N ILE A 207 -13.85 4.64 -4.02
CA ILE A 207 -14.47 5.96 -3.86
C ILE A 207 -15.38 6.17 -5.08
N ILE A 208 -16.68 6.19 -4.85
CA ILE A 208 -17.71 6.35 -5.86
C ILE A 208 -18.27 7.77 -5.71
N THR A 209 -17.97 8.63 -6.68
CA THR A 209 -18.37 10.06 -6.64
C THR A 209 -19.65 10.36 -7.41
N ASN A 210 -20.18 9.35 -8.12
CA ASN A 210 -21.45 9.41 -8.83
C ASN A 210 -22.18 8.08 -8.58
N PRO A 211 -22.87 7.93 -7.43
CA PRO A 211 -23.51 6.68 -7.07
C PRO A 211 -24.74 6.38 -7.93
N ASP A 212 -25.03 5.10 -8.15
CA ASP A 212 -26.25 4.66 -8.85
C ASP A 212 -27.52 5.05 -8.07
N VAL A 213 -28.65 5.10 -8.77
CA VAL A 213 -30.00 5.43 -8.25
C VAL A 213 -30.37 4.66 -6.98
N LYS A 214 -29.86 3.43 -6.80
CA LYS A 214 -30.08 2.62 -5.58
C LYS A 214 -29.48 3.20 -4.30
N TYR A 215 -28.43 4.03 -4.42
CA TYR A 215 -27.77 4.69 -3.29
C TYR A 215 -28.06 6.20 -3.25
N ASP A 216 -28.35 6.80 -4.40
CA ASP A 216 -28.74 8.22 -4.51
C ASP A 216 -30.05 8.54 -3.75
N ALA A 217 -30.94 7.56 -3.57
CA ALA A 217 -32.17 7.68 -2.78
C ALA A 217 -31.94 8.00 -1.28
N GLU A 218 -30.75 7.73 -0.73
CA GLU A 218 -30.36 8.10 0.64
C GLU A 218 -29.74 9.52 0.72
N GLY A 219 -29.65 10.24 -0.41
CA GLY A 219 -29.15 11.61 -0.52
C GLY A 219 -27.62 11.73 -0.43
N THR A 220 -26.88 10.65 -0.71
CA THR A 220 -25.44 10.57 -0.42
C THR A 220 -24.60 11.28 -1.47
N GLY A 221 -23.73 12.20 -1.06
CA GLY A 221 -22.80 12.94 -1.91
C GLY A 221 -21.59 12.17 -2.43
N GLY A 222 -21.51 10.89 -2.08
CA GLY A 222 -20.44 9.96 -2.44
C GLY A 222 -20.45 8.72 -1.56
N ILE A 223 -19.92 7.62 -2.08
CA ILE A 223 -19.80 6.34 -1.35
C ILE A 223 -18.33 5.97 -1.23
N ILE A 224 -17.92 5.52 -0.05
CA ILE A 224 -16.61 4.91 0.19
C ILE A 224 -16.84 3.46 0.56
N ASN A 225 -16.50 2.52 -0.33
CA ASN A 225 -16.61 1.09 -0.06
C ASN A 225 -15.23 0.49 0.21
N ILE A 226 -15.06 -0.07 1.41
CA ILE A 226 -13.86 -0.77 1.85
C ILE A 226 -14.03 -2.25 1.47
N VAL A 227 -13.31 -2.70 0.45
CA VAL A 227 -13.33 -4.10 0.00
C VAL A 227 -12.23 -4.85 0.73
N THR A 228 -12.60 -5.83 1.56
CA THR A 228 -11.65 -6.66 2.29
C THR A 228 -11.05 -7.74 1.39
N LYS A 229 -9.86 -8.24 1.73
CA LYS A 229 -9.22 -9.32 0.98
C LYS A 229 -10.06 -10.60 1.09
N ARG A 230 -10.64 -11.05 -0.02
CA ARG A 230 -11.25 -12.38 -0.10
C ARG A 230 -10.17 -13.41 -0.42
N ARG A 231 -9.92 -14.35 0.48
CA ARG A 231 -9.15 -15.57 0.16
C ARG A 231 -10.12 -16.73 0.01
N GLY A 232 -10.16 -17.29 -1.20
CA GLY A 232 -11.00 -18.43 -1.57
C GLY A 232 -10.25 -19.76 -1.53
N GLU A 233 -9.14 -19.85 -0.81
CA GLU A 233 -8.47 -21.13 -0.59
C GLU A 233 -9.01 -21.78 0.68
N ALA A 234 -9.48 -23.02 0.55
CA ALA A 234 -9.91 -23.81 1.70
C ALA A 234 -8.75 -23.94 2.68
N GLY A 235 -9.00 -23.62 3.95
CA GLY A 235 -7.97 -23.69 4.97
C GLY A 235 -8.17 -22.70 6.10
N PHE A 236 -7.22 -22.73 7.02
CA PHE A 236 -7.13 -21.80 8.14
C PHE A 236 -6.04 -20.78 7.85
N SER A 237 -6.36 -19.51 8.02
CA SER A 237 -5.36 -18.45 7.99
C SER A 237 -5.56 -17.53 9.19
N GLY A 238 -4.47 -16.95 9.67
CA GLY A 238 -4.50 -16.12 10.86
C GLY A 238 -3.43 -15.06 10.80
N ARG A 239 -3.69 -13.98 11.54
CA ARG A 239 -2.77 -12.88 11.69
C ARG A 239 -2.80 -12.37 13.12
N VAL A 240 -1.62 -12.25 13.71
CA VAL A 240 -1.41 -11.59 14.98
C VAL A 240 -0.65 -10.29 14.73
N MET A 241 -1.06 -9.24 15.43
CA MET A 241 -0.41 -7.95 15.39
C MET A 241 -0.16 -7.48 16.82
N LEU A 242 1.01 -6.91 17.05
CA LEU A 242 1.36 -6.21 18.27
C LEU A 242 2.18 -4.99 17.88
N ASN A 243 1.71 -3.83 18.30
CA ASN A 243 2.36 -2.54 18.09
C ASN A 243 2.60 -1.90 19.45
N TYR A 244 3.82 -1.49 19.68
CA TYR A 244 4.22 -0.80 20.90
C TYR A 244 4.91 0.50 20.53
N ASN A 245 4.37 1.62 21.01
CA ASN A 245 4.98 2.93 20.89
C ASN A 245 5.60 3.30 22.22
N PHE A 246 6.92 3.50 22.23
CA PHE A 246 7.66 3.87 23.44
C PHE A 246 7.05 5.10 24.10
N GLY A 247 6.45 4.89 25.27
CA GLY A 247 5.93 5.93 26.16
C GLY A 247 4.40 5.94 26.31
N ASN A 248 3.63 5.76 25.24
CA ASN A 248 2.26 6.30 25.23
C ASN A 248 1.17 5.41 24.65
N SER A 249 1.46 4.32 23.94
CA SER A 249 0.38 3.46 23.44
C SER A 249 0.83 2.04 23.11
N VAL A 250 -0.06 1.07 23.35
CA VAL A 250 0.08 -0.31 22.87
C VAL A 250 -1.23 -0.72 22.20
N ASN A 251 -1.13 -1.39 21.08
CA ASN A 251 -2.29 -2.04 20.48
C ASN A 251 -1.89 -3.38 19.90
N GLY A 252 -2.87 -4.25 19.78
CA GLY A 252 -2.66 -5.55 19.18
C GLY A 252 -3.97 -6.18 18.78
N GLY A 253 -3.88 -7.21 17.98
CA GLY A 253 -5.05 -7.89 17.50
C GLY A 253 -4.75 -9.26 16.93
N LEU A 254 -5.81 -10.04 16.85
CA LEU A 254 -5.87 -11.37 16.30
C LEU A 254 -6.98 -11.37 15.26
N ASN A 255 -6.67 -11.82 14.05
CA ASN A 255 -7.67 -12.08 13.02
C ASN A 255 -7.48 -13.52 12.56
N LEU A 256 -8.53 -14.31 12.60
CA LEU A 256 -8.57 -15.69 12.17
C LEU A 256 -9.63 -15.83 11.09
N HIS A 257 -9.28 -16.55 10.04
CA HIS A 257 -10.18 -16.88 8.95
C HIS A 257 -10.13 -18.39 8.72
N TYR A 258 -11.30 -18.99 8.58
CA TYR A 258 -11.44 -20.39 8.27
C TYR A 258 -12.44 -20.58 7.13
N SER A 259 -11.98 -21.16 6.04
CA SER A 259 -12.81 -21.49 4.89
C SER A 259 -12.82 -22.99 4.66
N LYS A 260 -14.00 -23.60 4.58
CA LYS A 260 -14.16 -25.00 4.19
C LYS A 260 -15.46 -25.21 3.41
N GLY A 261 -15.29 -25.55 2.14
CA GLY A 261 -16.40 -25.85 1.24
C GLY A 261 -17.26 -24.62 1.00
N ILE A 262 -18.49 -24.66 1.52
CA ILE A 262 -19.45 -23.56 1.39
C ILE A 262 -19.36 -22.55 2.54
N TRP A 263 -18.61 -22.84 3.59
CA TRP A 263 -18.56 -22.04 4.80
C TRP A 263 -17.29 -21.19 4.87
N ASP A 264 -17.46 -19.94 5.26
CA ASP A 264 -16.39 -19.05 5.72
C ASP A 264 -16.73 -18.53 7.11
N PHE A 265 -15.71 -18.47 7.97
CA PHE A 265 -15.78 -17.89 9.29
C PHE A 265 -14.62 -16.92 9.48
N ASP A 266 -14.92 -15.73 9.97
CA ASP A 266 -13.94 -14.73 10.35
C ASP A 266 -14.13 -14.38 11.82
N PHE A 267 -13.04 -14.42 12.57
CA PHE A 267 -12.99 -13.98 13.95
C PHE A 267 -11.91 -12.90 14.08
N GLY A 268 -12.27 -11.78 14.71
CA GLY A 268 -11.37 -10.68 14.96
C GLY A 268 -11.45 -10.23 16.41
N TYR A 269 -10.29 -9.96 16.99
CA TYR A 269 -10.18 -9.27 18.27
C TYR A 269 -9.09 -8.23 18.18
N ASN A 270 -9.37 -7.00 18.62
CA ASN A 270 -8.38 -5.92 18.69
C ASN A 270 -8.48 -5.24 20.05
N GLY A 271 -7.34 -5.03 20.68
CA GLY A 271 -7.18 -4.29 21.93
C GLY A 271 -6.27 -3.09 21.72
N LYS A 272 -6.64 -1.95 22.29
CA LYS A 272 -5.86 -0.71 22.26
C LYS A 272 -5.82 -0.10 23.64
N TYR A 273 -4.65 0.41 24.02
CA TYR A 273 -4.43 1.26 25.16
C TYR A 273 -3.62 2.47 24.70
N ASP A 274 -4.13 3.66 24.97
CA ASP A 274 -3.43 4.93 24.75
C ASP A 274 -3.40 5.74 26.04
N LYS A 275 -2.28 6.41 26.25
CA LYS A 275 -2.08 7.43 27.26
C LYS A 275 -1.68 8.73 26.58
N TYR A 276 -2.45 9.79 26.82
CA TYR A 276 -2.11 11.13 26.38
C TYR A 276 -1.96 12.04 27.61
N ASP A 277 -0.84 12.75 27.67
CA ASP A 277 -0.68 13.89 28.57
C ASP A 277 -0.88 15.15 27.70
N ILE A 278 -1.91 15.95 28.03
CA ILE A 278 -2.37 17.10 27.27
C ILE A 278 -2.16 18.35 28.11
N ASN A 279 -1.43 19.31 27.55
CA ASN A 279 -1.30 20.65 28.12
C ASN A 279 -2.08 21.62 27.23
N SER A 280 -2.96 22.41 27.82
CA SER A 280 -3.81 23.35 27.09
C SER A 280 -3.88 24.68 27.84
N THR A 281 -3.83 25.78 27.11
CA THR A 281 -4.11 27.11 27.62
C THR A 281 -5.37 27.65 26.95
N LEU A 282 -6.17 28.41 27.69
CA LEU A 282 -7.37 29.07 27.18
C LEU A 282 -7.37 30.52 27.66
N ASP A 283 -7.55 31.45 26.73
CA ASP A 283 -7.90 32.84 27.01
C ASP A 283 -9.26 33.10 26.36
N ARG A 284 -10.24 33.51 27.16
CA ARG A 284 -11.61 33.73 26.73
C ARG A 284 -12.12 35.05 27.25
N PHE A 285 -12.71 35.84 26.36
CA PHE A 285 -13.45 37.06 26.72
C PHE A 285 -14.95 36.86 26.46
N LEU A 286 -15.76 37.02 27.51
CA LEU A 286 -17.21 36.92 27.48
C LEU A 286 -17.79 38.34 27.35
N TYR A 287 -18.15 38.74 26.13
CA TYR A 287 -18.57 40.11 25.82
C TYR A 287 -19.85 40.57 26.54
N SER A 288 -20.78 39.66 26.86
CA SER A 288 -22.03 40.03 27.56
C SER A 288 -21.79 40.50 28.99
N ASP A 289 -20.77 39.92 29.64
CA ASP A 289 -20.52 40.07 31.06
C ASP A 289 -19.21 40.87 31.31
N GLU A 290 -18.49 41.22 30.24
CA GLU A 290 -17.14 41.80 30.24
C GLU A 290 -16.15 41.01 31.12
N ILE A 291 -16.29 39.68 31.12
CA ILE A 291 -15.45 38.76 31.89
C ILE A 291 -14.33 38.22 31.01
N ARG A 292 -13.08 38.27 31.51
CA ARG A 292 -11.94 37.55 30.92
C ARG A 292 -11.59 36.33 31.77
N VAL A 293 -11.42 35.18 31.14
CA VAL A 293 -10.96 33.94 31.78
C VAL A 293 -9.65 33.51 31.13
N GLN A 294 -8.61 33.35 31.94
CA GLN A 294 -7.34 32.77 31.53
C GLN A 294 -7.12 31.51 32.34
N GLN A 295 -6.86 30.39 31.68
CA GLN A 295 -6.63 29.12 32.37
C GLN A 295 -5.56 28.26 31.68
N GLU A 296 -4.88 27.47 32.49
CA GLU A 296 -4.01 26.38 32.08
C GLU A 296 -4.59 25.07 32.56
N MET A 297 -4.58 24.07 31.68
CA MET A 297 -5.07 22.72 31.94
C MET A 297 -3.96 21.71 31.68
N LEU A 298 -3.70 20.88 32.69
CA LEU A 298 -2.94 19.65 32.56
C LEU A 298 -3.93 18.49 32.62
N SER A 299 -3.96 17.66 31.58
CA SER A 299 -4.92 16.57 31.44
C SER A 299 -4.17 15.27 31.16
N ARG A 300 -4.47 14.22 31.93
CA ARG A 300 -3.99 12.86 31.68
C ARG A 300 -5.16 11.99 31.26
N GLN A 301 -5.11 11.60 30.00
CA GLN A 301 -6.12 10.78 29.36
C GLN A 301 -5.63 9.35 29.23
N LEU A 302 -6.41 8.40 29.72
CA LEU A 302 -6.22 6.96 29.54
C LEU A 302 -7.39 6.44 28.72
N SER A 303 -7.10 5.90 27.53
CA SER A 303 -8.10 5.35 26.63
C SER A 303 -7.83 3.87 26.42
N THR A 304 -8.80 3.02 26.72
CA THR A 304 -8.79 1.60 26.37
C THR A 304 -9.90 1.33 25.36
N SER A 305 -9.68 0.37 24.48
CA SER A 305 -10.74 -0.09 23.58
C SER A 305 -10.54 -1.54 23.23
N HIS A 306 -11.62 -2.30 23.36
CA HIS A 306 -11.69 -3.69 22.92
C HIS A 306 -12.73 -3.81 21.83
N THR A 307 -12.33 -4.37 20.68
CA THR A 307 -13.22 -4.65 19.56
C THR A 307 -13.20 -6.14 19.27
N GLY A 308 -14.36 -6.77 19.29
CA GLY A 308 -14.56 -8.15 18.85
C GLY A 308 -15.44 -8.19 17.61
N THR A 309 -15.09 -9.01 16.64
CA THR A 309 -15.86 -9.23 15.41
C THR A 309 -15.97 -10.72 15.13
N PHE A 310 -17.15 -11.13 14.69
CA PHE A 310 -17.38 -12.47 14.17
C PHE A 310 -18.20 -12.34 12.89
N MET A 311 -17.79 -12.98 11.81
CA MET A 311 -18.56 -13.07 10.58
C MET A 311 -18.65 -14.52 10.15
N MET A 312 -19.83 -14.91 9.70
CA MET A 312 -20.07 -16.19 9.07
C MET A 312 -20.66 -15.91 7.69
N ALA A 313 -20.09 -16.52 6.66
CA ALA A 313 -20.68 -16.53 5.33
C ALA A 313 -20.87 -17.97 4.85
N VAL A 314 -21.97 -18.21 4.15
CA VAL A 314 -22.26 -19.48 3.49
C VAL A 314 -22.58 -19.24 2.03
N ARG A 315 -22.06 -20.11 1.16
CA ARG A 315 -22.31 -20.10 -0.29
C ARG A 315 -22.98 -21.40 -0.72
N PRO A 316 -24.31 -21.52 -0.56
CA PRO A 316 -25.06 -22.73 -0.96
C PRO A 316 -24.88 -23.06 -2.45
N SER A 317 -24.64 -22.04 -3.28
CA SER A 317 -24.39 -22.17 -4.70
C SER A 317 -23.33 -21.16 -5.16
N LYS A 318 -22.88 -21.26 -6.43
CA LYS A 318 -22.00 -20.24 -7.04
C LYS A 318 -22.68 -18.87 -7.23
N LYS A 319 -24.00 -18.81 -7.06
CA LYS A 319 -24.82 -17.62 -7.27
C LYS A 319 -25.31 -16.99 -5.96
N ASP A 320 -25.32 -17.76 -4.87
CA ASP A 320 -25.89 -17.36 -3.59
C ASP A 320 -24.81 -17.16 -2.53
N VAL A 321 -24.90 -16.05 -1.81
CA VAL A 321 -24.09 -15.79 -0.62
C VAL A 321 -25.00 -15.28 0.48
N ILE A 322 -24.96 -15.91 1.64
CA ILE A 322 -25.62 -15.45 2.85
C ILE A 322 -24.54 -15.14 3.87
N SER A 323 -24.63 -14.02 4.58
CA SER A 323 -23.68 -13.69 5.64
C SER A 323 -24.36 -13.10 6.87
N LEU A 324 -23.76 -13.39 8.03
CA LEU A 324 -24.12 -12.84 9.33
C LEU A 324 -22.86 -12.29 9.98
N GLY A 325 -22.87 -11.01 10.33
CA GLY A 325 -21.80 -10.34 11.07
C GLY A 325 -22.26 -9.93 12.47
N LEU A 326 -21.36 -10.04 13.44
CA LEU A 326 -21.49 -9.56 14.80
C LEU A 326 -20.27 -8.71 15.13
N LYS A 327 -20.49 -7.55 15.76
CA LYS A 327 -19.43 -6.68 16.21
C LYS A 327 -19.74 -6.11 17.58
N GLY A 328 -18.76 -6.15 18.48
CA GLY A 328 -18.79 -5.50 19.78
C GLY A 328 -17.63 -4.52 19.92
N VAL A 329 -17.90 -3.32 20.42
CA VAL A 329 -16.86 -2.32 20.75
C VAL A 329 -17.09 -1.81 22.16
N LEU A 330 -16.04 -1.87 22.98
CA LEU A 330 -16.05 -1.49 24.39
C LEU A 330 -14.93 -0.45 24.63
N PRO A 331 -15.13 0.82 24.23
CA PRO A 331 -14.17 1.86 24.54
C PRO A 331 -14.44 2.43 25.93
N GLU A 332 -13.35 2.63 26.67
CA GLU A 332 -13.34 3.30 27.95
C GLU A 332 -12.32 4.43 27.92
N LEU A 333 -12.69 5.54 28.53
CA LEU A 333 -11.86 6.73 28.57
C LEU A 333 -11.95 7.30 29.99
N HIS A 334 -10.80 7.38 30.64
CA HIS A 334 -10.64 8.02 31.95
C HIS A 334 -9.76 9.25 31.73
N ASN A 335 -10.22 10.42 32.16
CA ASN A 335 -9.48 11.66 31.99
C ASN A 335 -9.45 12.46 33.28
N LYS A 336 -8.24 12.65 33.82
CA LYS A 336 -8.00 13.49 34.99
C LYS A 336 -7.45 14.84 34.55
N GLN A 337 -8.09 15.92 34.94
CA GLN A 337 -7.69 17.27 34.58
C GLN A 337 -7.42 18.10 35.84
N SER A 338 -6.32 18.84 35.83
CA SER A 338 -6.05 19.93 36.77
C SER A 338 -6.10 21.23 36.00
N ILE A 339 -6.99 22.13 36.40
CA ILE A 339 -7.24 23.39 35.73
C ILE A 339 -7.03 24.50 36.75
N ILE A 340 -6.06 25.37 36.47
CA ILE A 340 -5.79 26.57 37.26
C ILE A 340 -6.04 27.79 36.38
N GLY A 341 -6.54 28.86 36.96
CA GLY A 341 -6.81 30.05 36.19
C GLY A 341 -7.23 31.26 37.00
N THR A 342 -7.45 32.33 36.26
CA THR A 342 -7.96 33.60 36.74
C THR A 342 -9.21 33.97 35.96
N GLN A 343 -10.13 34.61 36.67
CA GLN A 343 -11.29 35.29 36.09
C GLN A 343 -11.21 36.75 36.50
N THR A 344 -11.21 37.65 35.52
CA THR A 344 -11.27 39.10 35.73
C THR A 344 -12.64 39.59 35.30
N ASP A 345 -13.36 40.26 36.19
CA ASP A 345 -14.67 40.85 35.88
C ASP A 345 -14.57 42.31 35.38
N ASN A 346 -15.72 42.91 35.10
CA ASN A 346 -15.86 44.28 34.62
C ASN A 346 -15.41 45.35 35.64
N THR A 347 -15.27 44.99 36.92
CA THR A 347 -14.71 45.86 37.96
C THR A 347 -13.19 45.73 38.09
N ASN A 348 -12.55 44.93 37.23
CA ASN A 348 -11.15 44.49 37.34
C ASN A 348 -10.85 43.65 38.59
N THR A 349 -11.87 43.06 39.21
CA THR A 349 -11.65 42.12 40.32
C THR A 349 -11.14 40.81 39.76
N VAL A 350 -10.01 40.32 40.29
CA VAL A 350 -9.38 39.06 39.85
C VAL A 350 -9.71 37.96 40.85
N THR A 351 -10.37 36.91 40.37
CA THR A 351 -10.64 35.68 41.12
C THR A 351 -9.73 34.56 40.63
N HIS A 352 -9.01 33.92 41.54
CA HIS A 352 -8.24 32.72 41.25
C HIS A 352 -9.09 31.47 41.49
N PHE A 353 -8.97 30.49 40.60
CA PHE A 353 -9.63 29.20 40.78
C PHE A 353 -8.68 28.04 40.50
N ASN A 354 -8.95 26.93 41.18
CA ASN A 354 -8.35 25.63 40.94
C ASN A 354 -9.46 24.60 40.86
N ARG A 355 -9.49 23.84 39.78
CA ARG A 355 -10.50 22.82 39.50
C ARG A 355 -9.84 21.50 39.13
N LEU A 356 -10.24 20.44 39.82
CA LEU A 356 -9.91 19.07 39.47
C LEU A 356 -11.13 18.41 38.84
N ASN A 357 -10.97 17.85 37.64
CA ASN A 357 -12.00 17.05 36.98
C ASN A 357 -11.54 15.59 36.90
N ASP A 358 -12.45 14.66 37.19
CA ASP A 358 -12.31 13.24 36.86
C ASP A 358 -13.45 12.88 35.91
N ILE A 359 -13.12 12.47 34.68
CA ILE A 359 -14.08 12.28 33.61
C ILE A 359 -13.99 10.85 33.10
N ASP A 360 -15.07 10.10 33.32
CA ASP A 360 -15.20 8.73 32.84
C ASP A 360 -16.21 8.63 31.70
N HIS A 361 -15.81 7.98 30.61
CA HIS A 361 -16.61 7.72 29.43
C HIS A 361 -16.55 6.24 29.10
N LEU A 362 -17.62 5.53 29.47
CA LEU A 362 -17.77 4.10 29.19
C LEU A 362 -18.84 3.95 28.11
N ARG A 363 -18.49 3.31 26.98
CA ARG A 363 -19.48 2.98 25.96
C ARG A 363 -19.46 1.49 25.66
N ARG A 364 -20.61 0.98 25.24
CA ARG A 364 -20.79 -0.38 24.76
C ARG A 364 -21.57 -0.31 23.47
N MET A 365 -20.93 -0.73 22.39
CA MET A 365 -21.52 -0.79 21.07
C MET A 365 -21.66 -2.25 20.68
N PHE A 366 -22.81 -2.59 20.12
CA PHE A 366 -23.08 -3.90 19.55
C PHE A 366 -23.75 -3.70 18.20
N GLU A 367 -23.31 -4.44 17.21
CA GLU A 367 -23.84 -4.41 15.85
C GLU A 367 -24.03 -5.83 15.34
N THR A 368 -25.12 -6.04 14.61
CA THR A 368 -25.42 -7.27 13.89
C THR A 368 -25.78 -6.92 12.46
N THR A 369 -25.20 -7.61 11.50
CA THR A 369 -25.47 -7.43 10.08
C THR A 369 -25.88 -8.77 9.48
N PHE A 370 -26.86 -8.73 8.59
CA PHE A 370 -27.28 -9.86 7.78
C PHE A 370 -27.30 -9.42 6.33
N SER A 371 -26.75 -10.22 5.44
CA SER A 371 -26.88 -9.99 4.01
C SER A 371 -27.15 -11.26 3.24
N TYR A 372 -27.88 -11.12 2.15
CA TYR A 372 -28.10 -12.14 1.14
C TYR A 372 -27.85 -11.53 -0.24
N LYS A 373 -27.10 -12.24 -1.06
CA LYS A 373 -26.83 -11.85 -2.45
C LYS A 373 -27.09 -13.04 -3.38
N HIS A 374 -27.92 -12.81 -4.39
CA HIS A 374 -28.16 -13.70 -5.50
C HIS A 374 -27.64 -13.09 -6.82
N ILE A 375 -26.83 -13.84 -7.55
CA ILE A 375 -26.28 -13.42 -8.85
C ILE A 375 -26.98 -14.20 -9.95
N PHE A 376 -27.87 -13.53 -10.70
CA PHE A 376 -28.51 -14.13 -11.88
C PHE A 376 -27.50 -14.24 -13.02
N GLU A 377 -26.82 -13.14 -13.33
CA GLU A 377 -25.75 -13.01 -14.32
C GLU A 377 -24.63 -12.12 -13.78
N LYS A 378 -23.42 -12.67 -13.72
CA LYS A 378 -22.26 -12.01 -13.13
C LYS A 378 -21.96 -10.69 -13.85
N GLY A 379 -22.03 -9.58 -13.12
CA GLY A 379 -21.75 -8.25 -13.66
C GLY A 379 -22.91 -7.60 -14.44
N LYS A 380 -24.10 -8.21 -14.45
CA LYS A 380 -25.31 -7.60 -15.04
C LYS A 380 -26.49 -7.59 -14.10
N HIS A 381 -26.89 -8.77 -13.61
CA HIS A 381 -28.13 -8.93 -12.86
C HIS A 381 -27.84 -9.59 -11.51
N GLU A 382 -28.07 -8.82 -10.44
CA GLU A 382 -27.95 -9.28 -9.06
C GLU A 382 -29.10 -8.75 -8.22
N LEU A 383 -29.50 -9.54 -7.22
CA LEU A 383 -30.41 -9.15 -6.16
C LEU A 383 -29.64 -9.21 -4.84
N SER A 384 -29.71 -8.14 -4.06
CA SER A 384 -29.14 -8.10 -2.71
C SER A 384 -30.20 -7.68 -1.70
N PHE A 385 -30.11 -8.25 -0.51
CA PHE A 385 -30.88 -7.86 0.66
C PHE A 385 -29.91 -7.70 1.82
N ASP A 386 -29.98 -6.56 2.49
CA ASP A 386 -29.09 -6.21 3.59
C ASP A 386 -29.92 -5.68 4.76
N ALA A 387 -29.63 -6.16 5.97
CA ALA A 387 -30.25 -5.73 7.20
C ALA A 387 -29.18 -5.52 8.27
N SER A 388 -29.28 -4.43 9.03
CA SER A 388 -28.38 -4.17 10.14
C SER A 388 -29.13 -3.69 11.38
N TYR A 389 -28.60 -4.06 12.53
CA TYR A 389 -29.07 -3.59 13.83
C TYR A 389 -27.84 -3.13 14.63
N SER A 390 -27.88 -1.89 15.11
CA SER A 390 -26.84 -1.36 15.98
C SER A 390 -27.44 -0.82 17.28
N ARG A 391 -26.70 -1.01 18.36
CA ARG A 391 -27.05 -0.53 19.69
C ARG A 391 -25.83 0.07 20.35
N ASN A 392 -25.96 1.33 20.76
CA ASN A 392 -24.94 2.03 21.52
C ASN A 392 -25.49 2.42 22.89
N ARG A 393 -24.78 2.06 23.95
CA ARG A 393 -25.08 2.46 25.33
C ARG A 393 -23.85 3.13 25.92
N GLY A 394 -24.00 4.38 26.33
CA GLY A 394 -22.96 5.12 27.05
C GLY A 394 -23.38 5.38 28.49
N ARG A 395 -22.41 5.40 29.42
CA ARG A 395 -22.58 5.98 30.76
C ARG A 395 -21.49 7.03 30.97
N ARG A 396 -21.90 8.17 31.50
CA ARG A 396 -21.03 9.18 32.10
C ARG A 396 -21.41 9.23 33.58
N PRO A 397 -20.65 8.58 34.47
CA PRO A 397 -20.80 8.83 35.90
C PRO A 397 -20.62 10.34 36.13
N ALA A 398 -21.58 10.95 36.81
CA ALA A 398 -21.51 12.35 37.21
C ALA A 398 -20.61 12.51 38.44
#